data_AF-A0AA41UZG2-F1
#
_entry.id   AF-A0AA41UZG2-F1
#
_cell.length_a   1.000
_cell.length_b   1.000
_cell.length_c   1.000
_cell.angle_alpha   90.00
_cell.angle_beta   90.00
_cell.angle_gamma   90.00
#
_symmetry.space_group_name_H-M   'P 1'
#
loop_
_entity.id
_entity.type
_entity.pdbx_description
1 polymer ?
#
loop_
_entity_poly.entity_id
_entity_poly.type
_entity_poly.pdbx_seq_one_letter_code
_entity_poly.pdbx_strand_id
1 'polypeptide(L)'
;MATHPTQVFFICLLFCVFSSSHSSEAVSSGKVVTYLPGLPVQPLPFHLETGYIGVGGSTTDEDANQLFYYFVKSERNPKEDPLVLWLTGGPRCSGLSPFVFKRGPIQIDKVVDYKNGSLPTFTLNPYSWTK
;
A
#
# COMPACT_ATOMS: atom_id res chain seq x y z
N MET A 1 -36.97 -15.93 -41.42
CA MET A 1 -37.18 -16.32 -40.01
C MET A 1 -36.91 -15.07 -39.18
N ALA A 2 -37.94 -14.29 -38.85
CA ALA A 2 -37.80 -12.97 -38.24
C ALA A 2 -37.74 -13.11 -36.72
N THR A 3 -36.62 -12.72 -36.12
CA THR A 3 -36.49 -12.64 -34.66
C THR A 3 -37.35 -11.49 -34.15
N HIS A 4 -38.30 -11.78 -33.26
CA HIS A 4 -39.21 -10.78 -32.71
C HIS A 4 -38.45 -9.74 -31.86
N PRO A 5 -38.84 -8.45 -31.89
CA PRO A 5 -38.15 -7.38 -31.16
C PRO A 5 -38.08 -7.61 -29.64
N THR A 6 -39.05 -8.34 -29.08
CA THR A 6 -39.07 -8.77 -27.68
C THR A 6 -37.95 -9.76 -27.34
N GLN A 7 -37.57 -10.63 -28.28
CA GLN A 7 -36.50 -11.62 -28.09
C GLN A 7 -35.12 -10.95 -28.12
N VAL A 8 -34.92 -9.95 -28.98
CA VAL A 8 -33.69 -9.16 -29.03
C VAL A 8 -33.49 -8.36 -27.73
N PHE A 9 -34.58 -7.78 -27.21
CA PHE A 9 -34.55 -7.04 -25.94
C PHE A 9 -34.18 -7.93 -24.75
N PHE A 10 -34.72 -9.15 -24.69
CA PHE A 10 -34.42 -10.12 -23.64
C PHE A 10 -32.96 -10.60 -23.69
N ILE A 11 -32.42 -10.82 -24.90
CA ILE A 11 -31.02 -11.19 -25.11
C ILE A 11 -30.07 -10.06 -24.68
N CYS A 12 -30.39 -8.80 -25.01
CA CYS A 12 -29.62 -7.65 -24.55
C CYS A 12 -29.65 -7.48 -23.03
N LEU A 13 -30.81 -7.69 -22.39
CA LEU A 13 -30.92 -7.68 -20.93
C LEU A 13 -30.05 -8.76 -20.27
N LEU A 14 -30.07 -9.98 -20.80
CA LEU A 14 -29.21 -11.07 -20.33
C LEU A 14 -27.71 -10.74 -20.51
N PHE A 15 -27.33 -10.14 -21.63
CA PHE A 15 -25.94 -9.70 -21.86
C PHE A 15 -25.49 -8.60 -20.90
N CYS A 16 -26.36 -7.62 -20.59
CA CYS A 16 -26.07 -6.57 -19.61
C CYS A 16 -25.91 -7.12 -18.19
N VAL A 17 -26.73 -8.10 -17.79
CA VAL A 17 -26.64 -8.73 -16.46
C VAL A 17 -25.36 -9.58 -16.33
N PHE A 18 -24.96 -10.29 -17.39
CA PHE A 18 -23.71 -11.04 -17.42
C PHE A 18 -22.46 -10.14 -17.42
N SER A 19 -22.54 -8.96 -18.03
CA SER A 19 -21.42 -7.99 -18.08
C SER A 19 -21.24 -7.21 -16.78
N SER A 20 -22.28 -7.10 -15.94
CA SER A 20 -22.26 -6.39 -14.66
C SER A 20 -21.59 -7.18 -13.52
N SER A 21 -21.26 -8.45 -13.75
CA SER A 21 -20.76 -9.36 -12.71
C SER A 21 -19.25 -9.55 -12.87
N HIS A 22 -18.43 -8.65 -12.31
CA HIS A 22 -17.07 -8.87 -11.77
C HIS A 22 -16.30 -7.54 -11.73
N SER A 23 -16.74 -6.61 -10.88
CA SER A 23 -15.82 -5.62 -10.31
C SER A 23 -15.35 -6.16 -8.96
N SER A 24 -14.18 -6.80 -8.92
CA SER A 24 -13.49 -7.04 -7.66
C SER A 24 -12.99 -5.69 -7.14
N GLU A 25 -13.75 -5.05 -6.27
CA GLU A 25 -13.25 -3.89 -5.55
C GLU A 25 -12.18 -4.36 -4.57
N ALA A 26 -10.93 -3.97 -4.81
CA ALA A 26 -9.89 -4.12 -3.81
C ALA A 26 -10.23 -3.18 -2.65
N VAL A 27 -10.74 -3.73 -1.55
CA VAL A 27 -10.95 -2.98 -0.31
C VAL A 27 -9.56 -2.60 0.24
N SER A 28 -9.15 -1.36 0.00
CA SER A 28 -7.91 -0.80 0.52
C SER A 28 -8.21 -0.02 1.80
N SER A 29 -7.65 -0.48 2.92
CA SER A 29 -7.75 0.18 4.23
C SER A 29 -6.46 0.95 4.52
N GLY A 30 -6.21 1.99 3.72
CA GLY A 30 -5.08 2.90 3.89
C GLY A 30 -5.33 3.92 4.98
N LYS A 31 -4.33 4.17 5.84
CA LYS A 31 -4.33 5.23 6.84
C LYS A 31 -3.09 6.11 6.69
N VAL A 32 -3.32 7.40 6.53
CA VAL A 32 -2.26 8.40 6.53
C VAL A 32 -1.67 8.52 7.93
N VAL A 33 -0.35 8.40 8.01
CA VAL A 33 0.43 8.60 9.23
C VAL A 33 0.90 10.04 9.25
N THR A 34 0.57 10.77 10.31
CA THR A 34 0.99 12.17 10.52
C THR A 34 1.96 12.32 11.69
N TYR A 35 1.97 11.35 12.60
CA TYR A 35 2.78 11.30 13.81
C TYR A 35 3.51 9.95 13.87
N LEU A 36 4.83 9.97 14.09
CA LEU A 36 5.64 8.77 14.27
C LEU A 36 6.43 8.86 15.57
N PRO A 37 6.12 8.02 16.58
CA PRO A 37 6.88 7.99 17.82
C PRO A 37 8.37 7.76 17.56
N GLY A 38 9.22 8.51 18.24
CA GLY A 38 10.68 8.41 18.10
C GLY A 38 11.27 9.23 16.94
N LEU A 39 10.46 9.86 16.08
CA LEU A 39 10.95 10.88 15.15
C LEU A 39 10.84 12.28 15.81
N PRO A 40 11.95 13.03 15.95
CA PRO A 40 11.92 14.34 16.61
C PRO A 40 11.12 15.41 15.84
N VAL A 41 11.16 15.36 14.51
CA VAL A 41 10.50 16.35 13.63
C VAL A 41 9.07 15.91 13.40
N GLN A 42 8.11 16.70 13.91
CA GLN A 42 6.68 16.44 13.77
C GLN A 42 5.90 17.73 13.45
N PRO A 43 4.78 17.67 12.70
CA PRO A 43 4.22 16.48 12.03
C PRO A 43 5.18 15.92 10.96
N LEU A 44 4.91 14.71 10.47
CA LEU A 44 5.77 14.07 9.47
C LEU A 44 6.02 15.00 8.26
N PRO A 45 7.28 15.27 7.89
CA PRO A 45 7.60 16.22 6.82
C PRO A 45 7.42 15.64 5.41
N PHE A 46 6.94 14.40 5.31
CA PHE A 46 6.61 13.70 4.08
C PHE A 46 5.29 12.95 4.25
N HIS A 47 4.61 12.65 3.14
CA HIS A 47 3.38 11.87 3.17
C HIS A 47 3.68 10.39 3.29
N LEU A 48 3.28 9.78 4.40
CA LEU A 48 3.30 8.34 4.63
C LEU A 48 1.88 7.83 4.78
N GLU A 49 1.55 6.78 4.05
CA GLU A 49 0.33 6.00 4.19
C GLU A 49 0.69 4.54 4.46
N THR A 50 -0.03 3.90 5.37
CA THR A 50 0.12 2.48 5.66
C THR A 50 -1.22 1.79 5.64
N GLY A 51 -1.27 0.55 5.20
CA GLY A 51 -2.52 -0.19 5.15
C GLY A 51 -2.31 -1.65 4.80
N TYR A 52 -3.43 -2.34 4.59
CA TYR A 52 -3.48 -3.72 4.09
C TYR A 52 -4.15 -3.75 2.73
N ILE A 53 -3.63 -4.61 1.85
CA ILE A 53 -4.23 -4.93 0.55
C ILE A 53 -4.44 -6.43 0.44
N GLY A 54 -5.63 -6.85 0.02
CA GLY A 54 -5.96 -8.25 -0.25
C GLY A 54 -5.16 -8.80 -1.42
N VAL A 55 -4.66 -10.03 -1.29
CA VAL A 55 -3.94 -10.78 -2.32
C VAL A 55 -4.46 -12.20 -2.43
N GLY A 56 -4.56 -12.72 -3.65
CA GLY A 56 -5.19 -14.01 -3.93
C GLY A 56 -6.71 -13.84 -4.01
N GLY A 57 -7.30 -14.24 -5.14
CA GLY A 57 -8.69 -13.97 -5.50
C GLY A 57 -9.76 -14.71 -4.67
N SER A 58 -9.49 -15.05 -3.41
CA SER A 58 -10.51 -15.56 -2.52
C SER A 58 -11.48 -14.43 -2.17
N THR A 59 -12.76 -14.66 -2.42
CA THR A 59 -13.85 -13.70 -2.19
C THR A 59 -14.54 -13.90 -0.84
N THR A 60 -14.06 -14.84 -0.02
CA THR A 60 -14.54 -15.06 1.35
C THR A 60 -13.60 -14.35 2.33
N ASP A 61 -14.17 -13.52 3.20
CA ASP A 61 -13.42 -12.73 4.19
C ASP A 61 -12.54 -13.57 5.12
N GLU A 62 -12.85 -14.87 5.25
CA GLU A 62 -12.16 -15.80 6.15
C GLU A 62 -10.83 -16.34 5.59
N ASP A 63 -10.59 -16.24 4.27
CA ASP A 63 -9.39 -16.78 3.59
C ASP A 63 -8.60 -15.72 2.80
N ALA A 64 -8.89 -14.43 3.02
CA ALA A 64 -8.20 -13.35 2.32
C ALA A 64 -6.77 -13.16 2.85
N ASN A 65 -5.76 -13.60 2.07
CA ASN A 65 -4.38 -13.23 2.37
C ASN A 65 -4.22 -11.71 2.19
N GLN A 66 -3.52 -11.05 3.10
CA GLN A 66 -3.31 -9.60 3.04
C GLN A 66 -1.83 -9.25 3.12
N LEU A 67 -1.42 -8.25 2.35
CA LEU A 67 -0.09 -7.65 2.44
C LEU A 67 -0.19 -6.29 3.12
N PHE A 68 0.63 -6.07 4.13
CA PHE A 68 0.85 -4.75 4.72
C PHE A 68 1.79 -3.93 3.83
N TYR A 69 1.50 -2.63 3.64
CA TYR A 69 2.33 -1.73 2.86
C TYR A 69 2.74 -0.45 3.61
N TYR A 70 3.88 0.11 3.20
CA TYR A 70 4.30 1.48 3.49
C TYR A 70 4.37 2.23 2.16
N PHE A 71 3.53 3.25 1.97
CA PHE A 71 3.51 4.08 0.77
C PHE A 71 3.98 5.49 1.12
N VAL A 72 5.00 5.97 0.42
CA VAL A 72 5.54 7.32 0.59
C VAL A 72 5.45 8.02 -0.75
N LYS A 73 4.80 9.19 -0.78
CA LYS A 73 4.78 10.01 -2.00
C LYS A 73 6.16 10.60 -2.24
N SER A 74 6.49 10.82 -3.51
CA SER A 74 7.66 11.64 -3.85
C SER A 74 7.58 13.00 -3.15
N GLU A 75 8.72 13.42 -2.60
CA GLU A 75 8.93 14.73 -1.98
C GLU A 75 9.11 15.83 -3.05
N ARG A 76 9.27 15.46 -4.33
CA ARG A 76 9.39 16.38 -5.48
C ARG A 76 8.04 16.63 -6.16
N ASN A 77 7.69 15.83 -7.18
CA ASN A 77 6.41 15.96 -7.91
C ASN A 77 5.70 14.61 -7.94
N PRO A 78 4.91 14.27 -6.91
CA PRO A 78 4.29 12.95 -6.80
C PRO A 78 3.25 12.64 -7.89
N LYS A 79 2.86 13.62 -8.72
CA LYS A 79 1.97 13.39 -9.86
C LYS A 79 2.72 12.95 -11.12
N GLU A 80 4.00 13.32 -11.25
CA GLU A 80 4.82 13.06 -12.44
C GLU A 80 5.93 12.04 -12.18
N ASP A 81 6.38 11.93 -10.93
CA ASP A 81 7.45 11.03 -10.54
C ASP A 81 6.99 9.56 -10.60
N PRO A 82 7.89 8.63 -10.96
CA PRO A 82 7.53 7.24 -11.16
C PRO A 82 7.11 6.56 -9.85
N LEU A 83 6.22 5.57 -9.95
CA LEU A 83 5.94 4.64 -8.87
C LEU A 83 7.03 3.57 -8.80
N VAL A 84 7.63 3.41 -7.63
CA VAL A 84 8.64 2.37 -7.36
C VAL A 84 8.08 1.36 -6.36
N LEU A 85 7.95 0.11 -6.79
CA LEU A 85 7.65 -1.02 -5.90
C LEU A 85 8.94 -1.62 -5.36
N TRP A 86 9.08 -1.68 -4.04
CA TRP A 86 10.23 -2.29 -3.39
C TRP A 86 9.84 -3.54 -2.61
N LEU A 87 10.30 -4.70 -3.08
CA LEU A 87 10.17 -5.97 -2.38
C LEU A 87 11.50 -6.38 -1.75
N THR A 88 11.48 -6.73 -0.47
CA THR A 88 12.65 -7.32 0.20
C THR A 88 12.83 -8.76 -0.29
N GLY A 89 14.07 -9.14 -0.63
CA GLY A 89 14.40 -10.52 -0.97
C GLY A 89 14.45 -11.43 0.26
N GLY A 90 14.80 -12.71 0.03
CA GLY A 90 14.80 -13.74 1.07
C GLY A 90 13.38 -14.18 1.46
N PRO A 91 13.18 -15.42 1.92
CA PRO A 91 11.89 -15.84 2.40
C PRO A 91 11.54 -15.10 3.70
N ARG A 92 10.32 -14.54 3.77
CA ARG A 92 9.73 -13.92 4.97
C ARG A 92 10.41 -12.65 5.50
N CYS A 93 11.39 -12.06 4.82
CA CYS A 93 11.97 -10.79 5.25
C CYS A 93 10.96 -9.64 5.08
N SER A 94 10.80 -8.81 6.12
CA SER A 94 9.83 -7.71 6.11
C SER A 94 10.22 -6.59 5.14
N GLY A 95 9.23 -5.97 4.51
CA GLY A 95 9.38 -4.71 3.76
C GLY A 95 9.83 -3.53 4.64
N LEU A 96 9.67 -3.62 5.96
CA LEU A 96 10.15 -2.60 6.89
C LEU A 96 11.69 -2.50 6.90
N SER A 97 12.40 -3.60 6.65
CA SER A 97 13.87 -3.63 6.70
C SER A 97 14.52 -2.64 5.71
N PRO A 98 14.22 -2.67 4.40
CA PRO A 98 14.75 -1.65 3.48
C PRO A 98 14.22 -0.24 3.77
N PHE A 99 13.01 -0.13 4.33
CA PHE A 99 12.40 1.15 4.69
C PHE A 99 13.23 1.90 5.75
N VAL A 100 13.69 1.24 6.82
CA VAL A 100 14.43 1.90 7.93
C VAL A 100 15.94 1.70 7.92
N PHE A 101 16.47 0.74 7.16
CA PHE A 101 17.91 0.44 7.13
C PHE A 101 18.59 0.69 5.78
N LYS A 102 17.85 1.03 4.73
CA LYS A 102 18.40 1.24 3.38
C LYS A 102 18.04 2.61 2.81
N ARG A 103 16.97 2.72 2.03
CA ARG A 103 16.66 3.91 1.21
C ARG A 103 15.25 4.47 1.44
N GLY A 104 14.57 4.10 2.52
CA GLY A 104 13.34 4.79 2.91
C GLY A 104 13.61 6.18 3.52
N PRO A 105 12.54 6.95 3.81
CA PRO A 105 12.63 8.36 4.22
C PRO A 105 13.12 8.55 5.66
N ILE A 106 13.17 7.47 6.45
CA ILE A 106 13.64 7.47 7.84
C ILE A 106 14.71 6.40 8.05
N GLN A 107 15.55 6.61 9.06
CA GLN A 107 16.54 5.64 9.51
C GLN A 107 16.43 5.45 11.02
N ILE A 108 16.55 4.20 11.48
CA ILE A 108 16.74 3.93 12.92
C ILE A 108 18.12 4.42 13.32
N ASP A 109 18.19 5.19 14.40
CA ASP A 109 19.46 5.54 15.02
C ASP A 109 20.10 4.27 15.61
N LYS A 110 21.29 3.93 15.13
CA LYS A 110 22.03 2.73 15.54
C LYS A 110 22.98 3.00 16.71
N VAL A 111 23.14 4.27 17.10
CA VAL A 111 24.05 4.69 18.18
C VAL A 111 23.37 4.55 19.55
N VAL A 112 22.04 4.50 19.57
CA VAL A 112 21.25 4.35 20.81
C VAL A 112 21.20 2.89 21.25
N ASP A 113 21.57 2.64 22.51
CA ASP A 113 21.39 1.34 23.16
C ASP A 113 19.93 1.19 23.61
N TYR A 114 19.15 0.46 22.82
CA TYR A 114 17.72 0.19 23.08
C TYR A 114 17.53 -0.84 24.20
N LYS A 115 17.94 -0.50 25.41
CA LYS A 115 17.67 -1.29 26.61
C LYS A 115 16.22 -1.10 27.08
N ASN A 116 15.67 -2.15 27.67
CA ASN A 116 14.38 -2.17 28.36
C ASN A 116 13.14 -1.86 27.51
N GLY A 117 13.17 -2.14 26.19
CA GLY A 117 12.00 -1.93 25.32
C GLY A 117 11.68 -0.46 25.06
N SER A 118 12.68 0.41 25.21
CA SER A 118 12.58 1.82 24.80
C SER A 118 12.22 1.92 23.30
N LEU A 119 11.47 2.97 22.95
CA LEU A 119 11.07 3.21 21.57
C LEU A 119 12.31 3.45 20.67
N PRO A 120 12.30 2.94 19.42
CA PRO A 120 13.33 3.26 18.46
C PRO A 120 13.35 4.77 18.20
N THR A 121 14.54 5.36 18.12
CA THR A 121 14.71 6.75 17.68
C THR A 121 14.96 6.76 16.18
N PHE A 122 14.32 7.70 15.48
CA PHE A 122 14.43 7.85 14.04
C PHE A 122 15.05 9.18 13.66
N THR A 123 15.73 9.19 12.52
CA THR A 123 16.21 10.41 11.84
C THR A 123 15.74 10.40 10.38
N LEU A 124 15.66 11.57 9.75
CA LEU A 124 15.35 11.67 8.33
C LEU A 124 16.52 11.19 7.48
N ASN A 125 16.24 10.43 6.42
CA ASN A 125 17.25 9.95 5.49
C ASN A 125 17.50 10.98 4.38
N PRO A 126 18.65 11.67 4.34
CA PRO A 126 18.94 12.63 3.28
C PRO A 126 19.10 11.98 1.89
N TYR A 127 19.30 10.65 1.83
CA TYR A 127 19.52 9.87 0.60
C TYR A 127 18.37 8.91 0.30
N SER A 128 17.17 9.20 0.82
CA SER A 128 15.94 8.46 0.52
C SER A 128 15.67 8.42 -0.98
N TRP A 129 15.06 7.33 -1.46
CA TRP A 129 14.58 7.23 -2.84
C TRP A 129 13.31 8.03 -3.10
N THR A 130 12.72 8.64 -2.07
CA THR A 130 11.54 9.50 -2.16
C THR A 130 11.86 10.95 -2.52
N LYS A 131 13.14 11.30 -2.70
CA LYS A 131 13.61 12.65 -3.00
C LYS A 131 13.75 12.92 -4.50
#